data_AF-A0A371QUT9-F1
#
_entry.id   AF-A0A371QUT9-F1
#
_cell.length_a   1.000
_cell.length_b   1.000
_cell.length_c   1.000
_cell.angle_alpha   90.00
_cell.angle_beta   90.00
_cell.angle_gamma   90.00
#
_symmetry.space_group_name_H-M   'P 1'
#
loop_
_entity.id
_entity.type
_entity.pdbx_description
1 polymer ?
#
loop_
_entity_poly.entity_id
_entity_poly.type
_entity_poly.pdbx_seq_one_letter_code
_entity_poly.pdbx_strand_id
1 'polypeptide(L)'
;MLEVILLFIVIVLALVLYHERAKVRLIQQEFEMQKRALEEQLRREIAAREELLRRELAVKEEQLRKEAELKLAEWIKEKEREIREDAIRRSVAVLLGRVGEQMAPLLMSRELNFDPRDCRYIGTPVDYVVFKGLSDRGEVEEILFVEVKTGKSSSLSERERAVRKAVENKRVRWVTYNLRGAVEKIGTFLEQDIKSVVEGQMQERLRDRAQYPAEKVPEPAIFSIENS
;
A
#
# COMPACT_ATOMS: atom_id res chain seq x y z
N MET A 1 82.92 1.98 85.80
CA MET A 1 83.49 2.92 84.82
C MET A 1 83.19 2.48 83.38
N LEU A 2 83.64 1.28 82.95
CA LEU A 2 83.39 0.78 81.59
C LEU A 2 81.90 0.64 81.22
N GLU A 3 81.08 0.11 82.13
CA GLU A 3 79.63 -0.08 81.92
C GLU A 3 78.88 1.23 81.69
N VAL A 4 79.27 2.30 82.41
CA VAL A 4 78.66 3.64 82.28
C VAL A 4 79.02 4.26 80.92
N ILE A 5 80.26 4.06 80.47
CA ILE A 5 80.71 4.52 79.14
C ILE A 5 79.98 3.77 78.03
N LEU A 6 79.79 2.45 78.18
CA LEU A 6 79.05 1.62 77.23
C LEU A 6 77.59 2.07 77.11
N LEU A 7 76.92 2.31 78.24
CA LEU A 7 75.53 2.77 78.29
C LEU A 7 75.38 4.16 77.64
N PHE A 8 76.33 5.06 77.87
CA PHE A 8 76.36 6.37 77.22
C PHE A 8 76.49 6.25 75.69
N ILE A 9 77.41 5.40 75.19
CA ILE A 9 77.59 5.16 73.75
C ILE A 9 76.31 4.61 73.11
N VAL A 10 75.64 3.66 73.78
CA VAL A 10 74.37 3.08 73.30
C VAL A 10 73.27 4.14 73.21
N ILE A 11 73.16 5.03 74.21
CA ILE A 11 72.20 6.13 74.19
C ILE A 11 72.49 7.09 73.04
N VAL A 12 73.76 7.47 72.85
CA VAL A 12 74.17 8.36 71.75
C VAL A 12 73.85 7.72 70.40
N LEU A 13 74.16 6.43 70.21
CA LEU A 13 73.79 5.68 69.01
C LEU A 13 72.27 5.61 68.80
N ALA A 14 71.50 5.36 69.86
CA ALA A 14 70.04 5.33 69.78
C ALA A 14 69.47 6.70 69.37
N LEU A 15 70.02 7.80 69.89
CA LEU A 15 69.62 9.16 69.52
C LEU A 15 69.98 9.50 68.06
N VAL A 16 71.17 9.12 67.59
CA VAL A 16 71.58 9.30 66.20
C VAL A 16 70.67 8.49 65.27
N LEU A 17 70.42 7.22 65.59
CA LEU A 17 69.50 6.37 64.81
C LEU A 17 68.07 6.90 64.83
N TYR A 18 67.61 7.43 65.97
CA TYR A 18 66.30 8.08 66.08
C TYR A 18 66.21 9.30 65.18
N HIS A 19 67.25 10.14 65.16
CA HIS A 19 67.31 11.35 64.36
C HIS A 19 67.36 11.06 62.85
N GLU A 20 68.19 10.11 62.43
CA GLU A 20 68.26 9.67 61.03
C GLU A 20 66.93 9.05 60.57
N ARG A 21 66.30 8.22 61.40
CA ARG A 21 64.95 7.70 61.12
C ARG A 21 63.88 8.80 61.08
N ALA A 22 64.03 9.87 61.86
CA ALA A 22 63.10 11.01 61.81
C ALA A 22 63.24 11.80 60.50
N LYS A 23 64.47 12.07 60.04
CA LYS A 23 64.73 12.73 58.75
C LYS A 23 64.19 11.93 57.56
N VAL A 24 64.46 10.62 57.52
CA VAL A 24 63.99 9.75 56.44
C VAL A 24 62.47 9.75 56.36
N ARG A 25 61.77 9.76 57.51
CA ARG A 25 60.31 9.85 57.55
C ARG A 25 59.78 11.18 56.99
N LEU A 26 60.43 12.30 57.28
CA LEU A 26 60.02 13.61 56.74
C LEU A 26 60.17 13.66 55.22
N ILE A 27 61.31 13.21 54.69
CA ILE A 27 61.56 13.15 53.25
C ILE A 27 60.56 12.21 52.56
N GLN A 28 60.25 11.07 53.16
CA GLN A 28 59.23 10.15 52.66
C GLN A 28 57.84 10.80 52.66
N GLN A 29 57.48 11.55 53.70
CA GLN A 29 56.20 12.28 53.76
C GLN A 29 56.13 13.34 52.67
N GLU A 30 57.18 14.13 52.46
CA GLU A 30 57.24 15.13 51.38
C GLU A 30 57.11 14.49 50.01
N PHE A 31 57.84 13.39 49.77
CA PHE A 31 57.76 12.63 48.52
C PHE A 31 56.36 12.06 48.27
N GLU A 32 55.74 11.47 49.29
CA GLU A 32 54.36 10.96 49.21
C GLU A 32 53.34 12.08 48.95
N MET A 33 53.52 13.24 49.58
CA MET A 33 52.67 14.41 49.33
C MET A 33 52.83 14.92 47.90
N GLN A 34 54.06 15.03 47.39
CA GLN A 34 54.33 15.43 46.02
C GLN A 34 53.78 14.43 45.01
N LYS A 35 53.96 13.13 45.25
CA LYS A 35 53.40 12.06 44.43
C LYS A 35 51.89 12.11 44.37
N ARG A 36 51.21 12.26 45.52
CA ARG A 36 49.74 12.40 45.58
C ARG A 36 49.25 13.64 44.86
N ALA A 37 49.93 14.78 45.03
CA ALA A 37 49.58 16.01 44.34
C ALA A 37 49.69 15.85 42.81
N LEU A 38 50.76 15.19 42.33
CA LEU A 38 50.94 14.89 40.91
C LEU A 38 49.88 13.93 40.38
N GLU A 39 49.56 12.86 41.12
CA GLU A 39 48.50 11.91 40.75
C GLU A 39 47.12 12.58 40.70
N GLU A 40 46.82 13.45 41.66
CA GLU A 40 45.58 14.23 41.64
C GLU A 40 45.53 15.20 40.46
N GLN A 41 46.64 15.87 40.16
CA GLN A 41 46.71 16.78 39.01
C GLN A 41 46.47 16.02 37.70
N LEU A 42 47.14 14.89 37.51
CA LEU A 42 46.97 14.05 36.33
C LEU A 42 45.52 13.54 36.21
N ARG A 43 44.91 13.09 37.32
CA ARG A 43 43.50 12.66 37.33
C ARG A 43 42.55 13.79 36.94
N ARG A 44 42.78 15.01 37.45
CA ARG A 44 41.98 16.19 37.11
C ARG A 44 42.10 16.53 35.63
N GLU A 45 43.31 16.47 35.07
CA GLU A 45 43.55 16.76 33.66
C GLU A 45 42.90 15.74 32.73
N ILE A 46 43.02 14.44 33.05
CA ILE A 46 42.34 13.36 32.30
C ILE A 46 40.82 13.56 32.34
N ALA A 47 40.24 13.78 33.52
CA ALA A 47 38.80 13.97 33.68
C ALA A 47 38.30 15.20 32.88
N ALA A 48 39.03 16.32 32.94
CA ALA A 48 38.70 17.53 32.18
C ALA A 48 38.79 17.29 30.66
N ARG A 49 39.81 16.53 30.22
CA ARG A 49 39.98 16.20 28.81
C ARG A 49 38.88 15.27 28.30
N GLU A 50 38.52 14.25 29.06
CA GLU A 50 37.42 13.35 28.73
C GLU A 50 36.07 14.10 28.65
N GLU A 51 35.82 15.01 29.58
CA GLU A 51 34.60 15.83 29.58
C GLU A 51 34.54 16.73 28.33
N LEU A 52 35.67 17.35 27.96
CA LEU A 52 35.76 18.15 26.75
C LEU A 52 35.47 17.32 25.49
N LEU A 53 36.12 16.15 25.35
CA LEU A 53 35.89 15.26 24.21
C LEU A 53 34.42 14.82 24.13
N ARG A 54 33.79 14.49 25.26
CA ARG A 54 32.37 14.12 25.30
C ARG A 54 31.48 15.25 24.82
N ARG A 55 31.78 16.50 25.21
CA ARG A 55 31.04 17.68 24.74
C ARG A 55 31.21 17.89 23.24
N GLU A 56 32.44 17.79 22.73
CA GLU A 56 32.70 17.94 21.30
C GLU A 56 31.98 16.87 20.46
N LEU A 57 32.00 15.61 20.93
CA LEU A 57 31.29 14.52 20.28
C LEU A 57 29.77 14.76 20.28
N ALA A 58 29.19 15.13 21.42
CA ALA A 58 27.76 15.40 21.53
C ALA A 58 27.32 16.53 20.58
N VAL A 59 28.10 17.61 20.48
CA VAL A 59 27.83 18.71 19.55
C VAL A 59 27.92 18.25 18.09
N LYS A 60 28.94 17.46 17.73
CA LYS A 60 29.09 16.91 16.37
C LYS A 60 27.95 15.95 16.01
N GLU A 61 27.57 15.07 16.93
CA GLU A 61 26.45 14.15 16.74
C GLU A 61 25.14 14.90 16.53
N GLU A 62 24.88 15.94 17.32
CA GLU A 62 23.70 16.79 17.14
C GLU A 62 23.71 17.51 15.79
N GLN A 63 24.87 18.02 15.35
CA GLN A 63 25.01 18.65 14.04
C GLN A 63 24.75 17.66 12.90
N LEU A 64 25.38 16.49 12.93
CA LEU A 64 25.18 15.44 11.94
C LEU A 64 23.71 15.00 11.88
N ARG A 65 23.07 14.87 13.04
CA ARG A 65 21.65 14.53 13.12
C ARG A 65 20.78 15.59 12.46
N LYS A 66 21.00 16.87 12.78
CA LYS A 66 20.25 17.99 12.16
C LYS A 66 20.45 18.03 10.65
N GLU A 67 21.68 17.84 10.18
CA GLU A 67 21.98 17.81 8.74
C GLU A 67 21.29 16.62 8.05
N ALA A 68 21.30 15.44 8.67
CA ALA A 68 20.61 14.26 8.16
C ALA A 68 19.08 14.46 8.12
N GLU A 69 18.49 15.06 9.16
CA GLU A 69 17.06 15.37 9.23
C GLU A 69 16.65 16.36 8.11
N LEU A 70 17.46 17.40 7.85
CA LEU A 70 17.21 18.35 6.77
C LEU A 70 17.28 17.68 5.39
N LYS A 71 18.34 16.91 5.12
CA LYS A 71 18.49 16.17 3.85
C LYS A 71 17.36 15.18 3.63
N LEU A 72 16.94 14.49 4.70
CA LEU A 72 15.82 13.56 4.64
C LEU A 72 14.51 14.30 4.31
N ALA A 73 14.25 15.44 4.96
CA ALA A 73 13.06 16.24 4.70
C ALA A 73 13.02 16.75 3.25
N GLU A 74 14.14 17.23 2.72
CA GLU A 74 14.27 17.65 1.32
C GLU A 74 14.02 16.49 0.35
N TRP A 75 14.64 15.33 0.61
CA TRP A 75 14.46 14.13 -0.21
C TRP A 75 13.01 13.63 -0.19
N ILE A 76 12.35 13.61 0.98
CA ILE A 76 10.94 13.23 1.10
C ILE A 76 10.08 14.17 0.25
N LYS A 77 10.29 15.49 0.34
CA LYS A 77 9.53 16.48 -0.42
C LYS A 77 9.71 16.32 -1.93
N GLU A 78 10.93 16.05 -2.38
CA GLU A 78 11.22 15.80 -3.78
C GLU A 78 10.54 14.52 -4.27
N LYS A 79 10.65 13.43 -3.51
CA LYS A 79 10.03 12.14 -3.85
C LYS A 79 8.51 12.21 -3.84
N GLU A 80 7.91 12.92 -2.90
CA GLU A 80 6.47 13.15 -2.87
C GLU A 80 6.00 13.87 -4.14
N ARG A 81 6.74 14.89 -4.60
CA ARG A 81 6.44 15.58 -5.86
C ARG A 81 6.50 14.64 -7.05
N GLU A 82 7.56 13.84 -7.17
CA GLU A 82 7.70 12.85 -8.26
C GLU A 82 6.54 11.85 -8.27
N ILE A 83 6.21 11.27 -7.12
CA ILE A 83 5.12 10.30 -6.98
C ILE A 83 3.78 10.95 -7.37
N ARG A 84 3.53 12.18 -6.91
CA ARG A 84 2.30 12.91 -7.23
C ARG A 84 2.19 13.19 -8.72
N GLU A 85 3.27 13.64 -9.36
CA GLU A 85 3.29 13.90 -10.80
C GLU A 85 3.06 12.63 -11.62
N ASP A 86 3.67 11.51 -11.24
CA ASP A 86 3.46 10.22 -11.91
C ASP A 86 2.01 9.73 -11.73
N ALA A 87 1.46 9.83 -10.52
CA ALA A 87 0.07 9.49 -10.25
C ALA A 87 -0.91 10.32 -11.09
N ILE A 88 -0.68 11.64 -11.21
CA ILE A 88 -1.47 12.51 -12.07
C ILE A 88 -1.35 12.08 -13.54
N ARG A 89 -0.12 11.86 -14.04
CA ARG A 89 0.10 11.45 -15.44
C ARG A 89 -0.62 10.15 -15.77
N ARG A 90 -0.55 9.14 -14.89
CA ARG A 90 -1.24 7.86 -15.08
C ARG A 90 -2.76 8.04 -15.06
N SER A 91 -3.28 8.81 -14.11
CA SER A 91 -4.71 9.11 -14.03
C SER A 91 -5.23 9.80 -15.30
N VAL A 92 -4.51 10.82 -15.77
CA VAL A 92 -4.84 11.54 -17.02
C VAL A 92 -4.80 10.59 -18.22
N ALA A 93 -3.79 9.72 -18.32
CA ALA A 93 -3.72 8.76 -19.42
C ALA A 93 -4.91 7.78 -19.44
N VAL A 94 -5.33 7.28 -18.27
CA VAL A 94 -6.52 6.41 -18.16
C VAL A 94 -7.81 7.16 -18.51
N LEU A 95 -7.97 8.39 -18.01
CA LEU A 95 -9.12 9.23 -18.32
C LEU A 95 -9.21 9.53 -19.83
N LEU A 96 -8.10 9.91 -20.45
CA LEU A 96 -8.03 10.15 -21.89
C LEU A 96 -8.33 8.88 -22.68
N GLY A 97 -7.86 7.71 -22.24
CA GLY A 97 -8.20 6.43 -22.86
C GLY A 97 -9.72 6.20 -22.87
N ARG A 98 -10.37 6.35 -21.71
CA ARG A 98 -11.83 6.20 -21.57
C ARG A 98 -12.62 7.21 -22.39
N VAL A 99 -12.23 8.47 -22.37
CA VAL A 99 -12.88 9.52 -23.18
C VAL A 99 -12.68 9.24 -24.66
N GLY A 100 -11.47 8.83 -25.06
CA GLY A 100 -11.14 8.44 -26.42
C GLY A 100 -12.03 7.30 -26.93
N GLU A 101 -12.28 6.27 -26.12
CA GLU A 101 -13.20 5.18 -26.44
C GLU A 101 -14.65 5.67 -26.66
N GLN A 102 -15.16 6.55 -25.79
CA GLN A 102 -16.52 7.07 -25.95
C GLN A 102 -16.65 8.01 -27.16
N MET A 103 -15.60 8.76 -27.47
CA MET A 103 -15.57 9.69 -28.61
C MET A 103 -15.13 9.04 -29.92
N ALA A 104 -14.63 7.80 -29.88
CA ALA A 104 -14.07 7.13 -31.06
C ALA A 104 -15.04 7.13 -32.26
N PRO A 105 -16.35 6.85 -32.12
CA PRO A 105 -17.28 6.92 -33.25
C PRO A 105 -17.32 8.28 -33.93
N LEU A 106 -17.25 9.38 -33.17
CA LEU A 106 -17.27 10.76 -33.70
C LEU A 106 -15.94 11.16 -34.35
N LEU A 107 -14.84 10.67 -33.81
CA LEU A 107 -13.51 10.95 -34.38
C LEU A 107 -13.33 10.17 -35.69
N MET A 108 -13.69 8.88 -35.68
CA MET A 108 -13.59 7.99 -36.83
C MET A 108 -14.59 8.34 -37.94
N SER A 109 -15.80 8.82 -37.61
CA SER A 109 -16.84 9.11 -38.61
C SER A 109 -16.38 10.09 -39.67
N ARG A 110 -15.55 11.07 -39.27
CA ARG A 110 -14.98 12.06 -40.19
C ARG A 110 -13.90 11.45 -41.10
N GLU A 111 -13.04 10.59 -40.57
CA GLU A 111 -11.92 10.00 -41.31
C GLU A 111 -12.39 8.87 -42.24
N LEU A 112 -13.31 8.03 -41.78
CA LEU A 112 -13.83 6.87 -42.50
C LEU A 112 -15.12 7.18 -43.29
N ASN A 113 -15.59 8.43 -43.21
CA ASN A 113 -16.75 8.96 -43.94
C ASN A 113 -18.02 8.09 -43.73
N PHE A 114 -18.44 7.92 -42.49
CA PHE A 114 -19.68 7.22 -42.11
C PHE A 114 -20.50 8.07 -41.14
N ASP A 115 -21.79 7.80 -41.00
CA ASP A 115 -22.62 8.46 -39.98
C ASP A 115 -22.40 7.81 -38.60
N PRO A 116 -22.06 8.54 -37.53
CA PRO A 116 -21.87 7.97 -36.18
C PRO A 116 -23.00 7.04 -35.72
N ARG A 117 -24.24 7.24 -36.20
CA ARG A 117 -25.42 6.41 -35.90
C ARG A 117 -25.31 4.99 -36.47
N ASP A 118 -24.49 4.79 -37.50
CA ASP A 118 -24.20 3.49 -38.15
C ASP A 118 -23.14 2.66 -37.40
N CYS A 119 -22.47 3.25 -36.40
CA CYS A 119 -21.42 2.60 -35.64
C CYS A 119 -21.98 1.89 -34.40
N ARG A 120 -21.55 0.65 -34.17
CA ARG A 120 -21.92 -0.16 -33.01
C ARG A 120 -20.68 -0.71 -32.33
N TYR A 121 -20.59 -0.49 -31.02
CA TYR A 121 -19.55 -1.10 -30.19
C TYR A 121 -19.89 -2.58 -29.95
N ILE A 122 -18.90 -3.46 -30.11
CA ILE A 122 -19.01 -4.90 -29.84
C ILE A 122 -17.91 -5.39 -28.87
N GLY A 123 -16.73 -4.76 -28.87
CA GLY A 123 -15.59 -5.09 -28.01
C GLY A 123 -14.65 -6.19 -28.54
N THR A 124 -13.62 -6.53 -27.76
CA THR A 124 -12.54 -7.43 -28.18
C THR A 124 -13.04 -8.77 -28.75
N PRO A 125 -12.52 -9.24 -29.91
CA PRO A 125 -11.31 -8.80 -30.62
C PRO A 125 -11.51 -7.76 -31.75
N VAL A 126 -12.66 -7.10 -31.82
CA VAL A 126 -12.92 -6.01 -32.78
C VAL A 126 -13.78 -4.96 -32.09
N ASP A 127 -13.28 -3.79 -31.75
CA ASP A 127 -14.07 -2.84 -30.94
C ASP A 127 -15.41 -2.39 -31.55
N TYR A 128 -15.46 -2.11 -32.85
CA TYR A 128 -16.65 -1.57 -33.53
C TYR A 128 -17.00 -2.28 -34.84
N VAL A 129 -18.29 -2.27 -35.17
CA VAL A 129 -18.80 -2.57 -36.51
C VAL A 129 -19.56 -1.37 -37.02
N VAL A 130 -19.26 -0.92 -38.24
CA VAL A 130 -19.91 0.22 -38.89
C VAL A 130 -20.71 -0.26 -40.09
N PHE A 131 -22.01 0.04 -40.13
CA PHE A 131 -22.91 -0.27 -41.24
C PHE A 131 -23.09 0.96 -42.14
N LYS A 132 -22.03 1.34 -42.84
CA LYS A 132 -21.94 2.62 -43.55
C LYS A 132 -23.09 2.80 -44.56
N GLY A 133 -23.84 3.89 -44.41
CA GLY A 133 -24.94 4.27 -45.31
C GLY A 133 -26.33 3.88 -44.79
N LEU A 134 -26.40 3.05 -43.73
CA LEU A 134 -27.66 2.52 -43.21
C LEU A 134 -28.59 3.63 -42.70
N SER A 135 -28.08 4.61 -41.96
CA SER A 135 -28.88 5.68 -41.37
C SER A 135 -29.33 6.75 -42.36
N ASP A 136 -28.64 6.89 -43.50
CA ASP A 136 -28.94 7.92 -44.50
C ASP A 136 -29.86 7.39 -45.60
N ARG A 137 -29.46 6.29 -46.25
CA ARG A 137 -30.16 5.74 -47.43
C ARG A 137 -30.98 4.48 -47.14
N GLY A 138 -30.88 3.92 -45.93
CA GLY A 138 -31.46 2.61 -45.62
C GLY A 138 -30.74 1.42 -46.27
N GLU A 139 -29.63 1.66 -46.97
CA GLU A 139 -28.82 0.65 -47.65
C GLU A 139 -27.40 0.65 -47.08
N VAL A 140 -26.84 -0.54 -46.86
CA VAL A 140 -25.47 -0.70 -46.37
C VAL A 140 -24.52 -0.72 -47.56
N GLU A 141 -23.72 0.33 -47.71
CA GLU A 141 -22.67 0.45 -48.72
C GLU A 141 -21.48 -0.46 -48.39
N GLU A 142 -21.08 -0.48 -47.10
CA GLU A 142 -19.94 -1.23 -46.59
C GLU A 142 -20.12 -1.58 -45.11
N ILE A 143 -19.63 -2.76 -44.70
CA ILE A 143 -19.53 -3.14 -43.29
C ILE A 143 -18.05 -3.08 -42.88
N LEU A 144 -17.71 -2.15 -41.99
CA LEU A 144 -16.34 -1.98 -41.50
C LEU A 144 -16.19 -2.66 -40.13
N PHE A 145 -15.15 -3.48 -39.97
CA PHE A 145 -14.71 -4.02 -38.68
C PHE A 145 -13.54 -3.19 -38.19
N VAL A 146 -13.70 -2.49 -37.07
CA VAL A 146 -12.76 -1.46 -36.61
C VAL A 146 -12.26 -1.79 -35.20
N GLU A 147 -10.95 -1.87 -35.05
CA GLU A 147 -10.25 -1.97 -33.76
C GLU A 147 -9.61 -0.63 -33.44
N VAL A 148 -9.86 -0.06 -32.27
CA VAL A 148 -9.38 1.27 -31.88
C VAL A 148 -8.22 1.13 -30.90
N LYS A 149 -7.08 1.75 -31.22
CA LYS A 149 -5.92 1.79 -30.32
C LYS A 149 -5.71 3.21 -29.80
N THR A 150 -5.82 3.39 -28.48
CA THR A 150 -5.63 4.69 -27.80
C THR A 150 -4.24 4.84 -27.18
N GLY A 151 -3.45 3.75 -27.09
CA GLY A 151 -2.13 3.71 -26.46
C GLY A 151 -0.94 3.81 -27.42
N LYS A 152 0.29 3.84 -26.88
CA LYS A 152 1.55 3.89 -27.66
C LYS A 152 1.80 2.67 -28.55
N SER A 153 1.19 1.53 -28.23
CA SER A 153 1.28 0.33 -29.06
C SER A 153 0.10 0.28 -30.02
N SER A 154 0.39 0.37 -31.32
CA SER A 154 -0.57 0.24 -32.42
C SER A 154 -0.64 -1.19 -32.97
N SER A 155 0.09 -2.14 -32.38
CA SER A 155 0.13 -3.52 -32.89
C SER A 155 -1.13 -4.29 -32.51
N LEU A 156 -1.71 -5.01 -33.47
CA LEU A 156 -2.81 -5.93 -33.21
C LEU A 156 -2.37 -7.10 -32.31
N SER A 157 -3.26 -7.57 -31.43
CA SER A 157 -3.08 -8.83 -30.70
C SER A 157 -3.18 -10.03 -31.65
N GLU A 158 -2.79 -11.22 -31.18
CA GLU A 158 -2.92 -12.46 -31.97
C GLU A 158 -4.38 -12.74 -32.35
N ARG A 159 -5.32 -12.49 -31.43
CA ARG A 159 -6.76 -12.67 -31.65
C ARG A 159 -7.31 -11.66 -32.66
N GLU A 160 -6.93 -10.39 -32.53
CA GLU A 160 -7.29 -9.33 -33.50
C GLU A 160 -6.75 -9.66 -34.90
N ARG A 161 -5.48 -10.09 -35.01
CA ARG A 161 -4.89 -10.52 -36.30
C ARG A 161 -5.66 -11.67 -36.93
N ALA A 162 -6.10 -12.65 -36.14
CA ALA A 162 -6.86 -13.78 -36.64
C ALA A 162 -8.21 -13.33 -37.24
N VAL A 163 -8.89 -12.38 -36.60
CA VAL A 163 -10.15 -11.82 -37.11
C VAL A 163 -9.92 -10.97 -38.34
N ARG A 164 -8.91 -10.08 -38.35
CA ARG A 164 -8.54 -9.30 -39.54
C ARG A 164 -8.29 -10.21 -40.74
N LYS A 165 -7.52 -11.28 -40.55
CA LYS A 165 -7.26 -12.28 -41.60
C LYS A 165 -8.54 -12.98 -42.07
N ALA A 166 -9.51 -13.23 -41.20
CA ALA A 166 -10.79 -13.80 -41.62
C ALA A 166 -11.58 -12.84 -42.52
N VAL A 167 -11.64 -11.56 -42.14
CA VAL A 167 -12.30 -10.50 -42.91
C VAL A 167 -11.61 -10.28 -44.27
N GLU A 168 -10.29 -10.14 -44.29
CA GLU A 168 -9.49 -9.95 -45.52
C GLU A 168 -9.67 -11.12 -46.51
N ASN A 169 -9.79 -12.35 -46.00
CA ASN A 169 -10.05 -13.55 -46.80
C ASN A 169 -11.55 -13.77 -47.10
N LYS A 170 -12.41 -12.77 -46.86
CA LYS A 170 -13.86 -12.80 -47.11
C LYS A 170 -14.60 -13.97 -46.43
N ARG A 171 -14.09 -14.46 -45.29
CA ARG A 171 -14.72 -15.52 -44.49
C ARG A 171 -15.80 -14.95 -43.56
N VAL A 172 -16.71 -14.16 -44.12
CA VAL A 172 -17.81 -13.49 -43.42
C VAL A 172 -19.13 -13.99 -44.01
N ARG A 173 -20.09 -14.38 -43.16
CA ARG A 173 -21.39 -14.90 -43.60
C ARG A 173 -22.53 -14.33 -42.76
N TRP A 174 -23.67 -14.11 -43.40
CA TRP A 174 -24.93 -13.79 -42.72
C TRP A 174 -25.59 -15.06 -42.18
N VAL A 175 -26.05 -15.04 -40.93
CA VAL A 175 -26.79 -16.15 -40.31
C VAL A 175 -27.95 -15.56 -39.50
N THR A 176 -29.17 -15.93 -39.85
CA THR A 176 -30.36 -15.65 -39.01
C THR A 176 -30.62 -16.87 -38.13
N TYR A 177 -30.48 -16.73 -36.82
CA TYR A 177 -30.78 -17.79 -35.86
C TYR A 177 -31.93 -17.36 -34.95
N ASN A 178 -33.03 -18.11 -34.98
CA ASN A 178 -34.23 -17.79 -34.19
C ASN A 178 -34.14 -18.46 -32.81
N LEU A 179 -34.12 -17.64 -31.75
CA LEU A 179 -34.01 -18.11 -30.37
C LEU A 179 -35.33 -18.60 -29.77
N ARG A 180 -36.47 -18.42 -30.45
CA ARG A 180 -37.79 -18.75 -29.90
C ARG A 180 -37.86 -20.18 -29.33
N GLY A 181 -37.44 -21.17 -30.10
CA GLY A 181 -37.44 -22.57 -29.63
C GLY A 181 -36.42 -22.86 -28.52
N ALA A 182 -35.36 -22.07 -28.37
CA ALA A 182 -34.40 -22.19 -27.28
C ALA A 182 -34.95 -21.54 -26.00
N VAL A 183 -35.55 -20.36 -26.13
CA VAL A 183 -36.19 -19.63 -25.01
C VAL A 183 -37.40 -20.37 -24.49
N GLU A 184 -38.24 -20.93 -25.36
CA GLU A 184 -39.39 -21.76 -24.96
C GLU A 184 -38.94 -22.97 -24.15
N LYS A 185 -37.88 -23.68 -24.59
CA LYS A 185 -37.30 -24.81 -23.82
C LYS A 185 -36.77 -24.40 -22.45
N ILE A 186 -36.09 -23.25 -22.37
CA ILE A 186 -35.58 -22.71 -21.10
C ILE A 186 -36.76 -22.32 -20.19
N GLY A 187 -37.79 -21.69 -20.74
CA GLY A 187 -39.01 -21.32 -20.01
C GLY A 187 -39.72 -22.54 -19.45
N THR A 188 -39.94 -23.58 -20.26
CA THR A 188 -40.56 -24.83 -19.80
C THR A 188 -39.73 -25.51 -18.70
N PHE A 189 -38.40 -25.49 -18.81
CA PHE A 189 -37.51 -26.04 -17.80
C PHE A 189 -37.60 -25.27 -16.47
N LEU A 190 -37.55 -23.93 -16.52
CA LEU A 190 -37.69 -23.08 -15.34
C LEU A 190 -39.06 -23.22 -14.66
N GLU A 191 -40.14 -23.33 -15.44
CA GLU A 191 -41.48 -23.55 -14.90
C GLU A 191 -41.59 -24.89 -14.16
N GLN A 192 -40.97 -25.95 -14.68
CA GLN A 192 -40.92 -27.27 -14.03
C GLN A 192 -40.14 -27.22 -12.71
N ASP A 193 -38.97 -26.57 -12.71
CA ASP A 193 -38.14 -26.42 -11.52
C ASP A 193 -38.86 -25.61 -10.43
N ILE A 194 -39.46 -24.47 -10.78
CA ILE A 194 -40.23 -23.64 -9.84
C ILE A 194 -41.40 -24.43 -9.24
N LYS A 195 -42.13 -25.18 -10.07
CA LYS A 195 -43.27 -25.97 -9.61
C LYS A 195 -42.85 -27.05 -8.61
N SER A 196 -41.73 -27.74 -8.87
CA SER A 196 -41.20 -28.77 -7.96
C SER A 196 -40.79 -28.22 -6.60
N VAL A 197 -40.20 -27.01 -6.56
CA VAL A 197 -39.77 -26.34 -5.33
C VAL A 197 -40.98 -25.87 -4.52
N VAL A 198 -41.97 -25.26 -5.18
CA VAL A 198 -43.20 -24.79 -4.52
C VAL A 198 -43.99 -25.97 -3.94
N GLU A 199 -44.11 -27.07 -4.69
CA GLU A 199 -44.77 -28.29 -4.21
C GLU A 199 -44.02 -28.90 -3.02
N GLY A 200 -42.69 -28.93 -3.04
CA GLY A 200 -41.86 -29.39 -1.92
C GLY A 200 -42.06 -28.55 -0.64
N GLN A 201 -42.01 -27.23 -0.76
CA GLN A 201 -42.22 -26.31 0.37
C GLN A 201 -43.64 -26.39 0.94
N MET A 202 -44.64 -26.59 0.07
CA MET A 202 -46.03 -26.72 0.47
C MET A 202 -46.27 -28.03 1.23
N GLN A 203 -45.64 -29.13 0.80
CA GLN A 203 -45.68 -30.42 1.50
C GLN A 203 -44.97 -30.36 2.86
N GLU A 204 -43.84 -29.67 2.95
CA GLU A 204 -43.10 -29.46 4.20
C GLU A 204 -43.94 -28.65 5.21
N ARG A 205 -44.54 -27.54 4.79
CA ARG A 205 -45.45 -26.74 5.63
C ARG A 205 -46.69 -27.51 6.11
N LEU A 206 -47.23 -28.41 5.27
CA LEU A 206 -48.36 -29.25 5.66
C LEU A 206 -47.98 -30.30 6.70
N ARG A 207 -46.74 -30.84 6.65
CA ARG A 207 -46.21 -31.72 7.70
C ARG A 207 -46.01 -30.98 9.01
N ASP A 208 -45.40 -29.80 8.98
CA ASP A 208 -45.16 -28.99 10.18
C ASP A 208 -46.47 -28.63 10.89
N ARG A 209 -47.50 -28.26 10.11
CA ARG A 209 -48.83 -27.92 10.64
C ARG A 209 -49.60 -29.12 11.19
N ALA A 210 -49.36 -30.32 10.65
CA ALA A 210 -49.93 -31.55 11.19
C ALA A 210 -49.23 -32.00 12.48
N GLN A 211 -47.93 -31.67 12.63
CA GLN A 211 -47.13 -32.02 13.80
C GLN A 211 -47.35 -31.07 14.99
N TYR A 212 -47.72 -29.81 14.73
CA TYR A 212 -48.10 -28.84 15.75
C TYR A 212 -49.45 -28.18 15.40
N PRO A 213 -50.59 -28.80 15.77
CA PRO A 213 -51.89 -28.18 15.57
C PRO A 213 -51.96 -26.87 16.37
N ALA A 214 -52.36 -25.79 15.71
CA ALA A 214 -52.36 -24.43 16.24
C ALA A 214 -53.02 -24.36 17.63
N GLU A 215 -52.25 -23.94 18.63
CA GLU A 215 -52.75 -23.54 19.93
C GLU A 215 -53.71 -22.35 19.75
N LYS A 216 -54.88 -22.40 20.38
CA LYS A 216 -55.93 -21.37 20.23
C LYS A 216 -55.36 -20.01 20.64
N VAL A 217 -55.19 -19.13 19.65
CA VAL A 217 -54.91 -17.71 19.89
C VAL A 217 -56.07 -17.13 20.70
N PRO A 218 -55.86 -16.54 21.89
CA PRO A 218 -56.94 -15.90 22.63
C PRO A 218 -57.49 -14.71 21.83
N GLU A 219 -58.81 -14.63 21.71
CA GLU A 219 -59.49 -13.55 21.00
C GLU A 219 -59.16 -12.19 21.63
N PRO A 220 -58.84 -11.16 20.84
CA PRO A 220 -58.65 -9.82 21.36
C PRO A 220 -59.99 -9.26 21.88
N ALA A 221 -59.99 -8.76 23.11
CA ALA A 221 -61.16 -8.13 23.72
C ALA A 221 -61.58 -6.87 22.93
N ILE A 222 -62.73 -6.94 22.27
CA ILE A 222 -63.34 -5.81 21.57
C ILE A 222 -64.06 -4.95 22.61
N PHE A 223 -63.57 -3.74 22.85
CA PHE A 223 -64.26 -2.70 23.62
C PHE A 223 -65.32 -2.05 22.71
N SER A 224 -66.59 -2.36 22.96
CA SER A 224 -67.73 -1.80 22.23
C SER A 224 -67.90 -0.31 22.56
N ILE A 225 -67.89 0.54 21.53
CA ILE A 225 -68.45 1.89 21.61
C ILE A 225 -69.70 1.90 20.72
N GLU A 226 -70.86 1.97 21.37
CA GLU A 226 -72.17 2.20 20.75
C GLU A 226 -72.24 3.63 20.22
N ASN A 227 -72.70 3.80 18.98
CA ASN A 227 -73.08 5.11 18.42
C ASN A 227 -74.58 5.32 18.58
N SER A 228 -74.96 6.43 19.23
CA SER A 228 -76.18 7.20 18.93
C SER A 228 -75.84 8.33 17.97
#